data_AF-A0ABD0VU71-F1
#
_entry.id   AF-A0ABD0VU71-F1
#
_cell.length_a   1.000
_cell.length_b   1.000
_cell.length_c   1.000
_cell.angle_alpha   90.00
_cell.angle_beta   90.00
_cell.angle_gamma   90.00
#
_symmetry.space_group_name_H-M   'P 1'
#
loop_
_entity.id
_entity.type
_entity.pdbx_description
1 polymer ?
#
loop_
_entity_poly.entity_id
_entity_poly.type
_entity_poly.pdbx_seq_one_letter_code
_entity_poly.pdbx_strand_id
1 'polypeptide(L)'
;MAQLFVGPIMTKIINTCFDYLEDQVRWQRGMKKELERLRENHPKIEAVVDYASSQEQITEKNSSLNDWLWQLRDAIDEADDVLDDLQYMKLKKQLSKNKKQRKVRSIMKFINKRVFKIVNRALKIDPNLKRLEEVVQKLDRVSAGVATFLHLVKDAKQEHQEQQLELYRARETGSLPKNDLIGRGKEKEFIDEVMLVSALQHQL
;
A
#
# COMPACT_ATOMS: atom_id res chain seq x y z
N MET A 1 6.26 18.94 -2.68
CA MET A 1 5.67 18.18 -1.54
C MET A 1 6.63 17.06 -1.13
N ALA A 2 6.80 16.76 0.16
CA ALA A 2 7.64 15.65 0.60
C ALA A 2 7.16 14.35 -0.05
N GLN A 3 8.08 13.51 -0.55
CA GLN A 3 7.78 12.18 -1.08
C GLN A 3 6.96 11.41 -0.04
N LEU A 4 5.67 11.24 -0.30
CA LEU A 4 4.74 10.65 0.65
C LEU A 4 4.89 9.12 0.57
N PHE A 5 5.61 8.52 1.51
CA PHE A 5 5.83 7.06 1.57
C PHE A 5 4.60 6.31 2.13
N VAL A 6 3.38 6.58 1.62
CA VAL A 6 2.13 5.94 2.09
C VAL A 6 2.17 4.43 1.97
N GLY A 7 2.61 3.93 0.80
CA GLY A 7 2.53 2.51 0.46
C GLY A 7 3.30 1.61 1.43
N PRO A 8 4.61 1.83 1.62
CA PRO A 8 5.42 1.04 2.55
C PRO A 8 4.92 1.11 4.00
N ILE A 9 4.50 2.30 4.45
CA ILE A 9 4.03 2.49 5.84
C ILE A 9 2.69 1.78 6.05
N MET A 10 1.72 1.93 5.15
CA MET A 10 0.45 1.19 5.22
C MET A 10 0.68 -0.32 5.23
N THR A 11 1.59 -0.81 4.39
CA THR A 11 1.93 -2.25 4.34
C THR A 11 2.48 -2.72 5.69
N LYS A 12 3.40 -1.96 6.30
CA LYS A 12 3.93 -2.23 7.65
C LYS A 12 2.80 -2.28 8.67
N ILE A 13 1.91 -1.29 8.66
CA ILE A 13 0.77 -1.19 9.59
C ILE A 13 -0.15 -2.40 9.46
N ILE A 14 -0.62 -2.69 8.24
CA ILE A 14 -1.55 -3.79 7.96
C ILE A 14 -0.97 -5.13 8.42
N ASN A 15 0.26 -5.43 8.02
CA ASN A 15 0.91 -6.71 8.35
C ASN A 15 1.14 -6.85 9.87
N THR A 16 1.65 -5.80 10.51
CA THR A 16 1.93 -5.87 11.96
C THR A 16 0.63 -6.00 12.77
N CYS A 17 -0.46 -5.36 12.33
CA CYS A 17 -1.77 -5.52 12.95
C CYS A 17 -2.34 -6.93 12.76
N PHE A 18 -2.16 -7.55 11.58
CA PHE A 18 -2.55 -8.95 11.36
C PHE A 18 -1.77 -9.91 12.28
N ASP A 19 -0.45 -9.75 12.40
CA ASP A 19 0.39 -10.54 13.31
C ASP A 19 -0.09 -10.41 14.76
N TYR A 20 -0.48 -9.21 15.17
CA TYR A 20 -0.95 -8.95 16.53
C TYR A 20 -2.32 -9.58 16.81
N LEU A 21 -3.19 -9.69 15.78
CA LEU A 21 -4.49 -10.33 15.91
C LEU A 21 -4.33 -11.83 16.13
N GLU A 22 -3.44 -12.53 15.42
CA GLU A 22 -3.21 -13.97 15.60
C GLU A 22 -2.94 -14.35 17.08
N ASP A 23 -2.29 -13.45 17.83
CA ASP A 23 -2.00 -13.63 19.25
C ASP A 23 -3.19 -13.33 20.21
N GLN A 24 -4.31 -12.76 19.72
CA GLN A 24 -5.41 -12.22 20.55
C GLN A 24 -6.82 -12.69 20.11
N VAL A 25 -7.26 -13.84 20.63
CA VAL A 25 -8.54 -14.51 20.30
C VAL A 25 -9.80 -13.61 20.42
N ARG A 26 -9.80 -12.62 21.32
CA ARG A 26 -11.00 -11.80 21.63
C ARG A 26 -11.26 -10.67 20.62
N TRP A 27 -10.22 -10.14 19.97
CA TRP A 27 -10.31 -8.94 19.12
C TRP A 27 -10.36 -9.24 17.62
N GLN A 28 -10.39 -10.53 17.28
CA GLN A 28 -10.25 -11.08 15.94
C GLN A 28 -11.36 -10.75 14.95
N ARG A 29 -12.57 -10.35 15.35
CA ARG A 29 -13.69 -10.29 14.38
C ARG A 29 -14.01 -8.90 13.82
N GLY A 30 -13.93 -7.84 14.64
CA GLY A 30 -14.13 -6.47 14.19
C GLY A 30 -12.89 -6.00 13.43
N MET A 31 -11.80 -5.82 14.17
CA MET A 31 -10.51 -5.33 13.67
C MET A 31 -9.99 -6.07 12.43
N LYS A 32 -10.21 -7.38 12.34
CA LYS A 32 -9.84 -8.15 11.14
C LYS A 32 -10.58 -7.70 9.88
N LYS A 33 -11.89 -7.43 9.99
CA LYS A 33 -12.68 -6.95 8.84
C LYS A 33 -12.24 -5.55 8.40
N GLU A 34 -11.93 -4.68 9.37
CA GLU A 34 -11.38 -3.36 9.06
C GLU A 34 -10.02 -3.47 8.36
N LEU A 35 -9.13 -4.36 8.81
CA LEU A 35 -7.84 -4.61 8.15
C LEU A 35 -7.98 -5.25 6.77
N GLU A 36 -8.94 -6.15 6.56
CA GLU A 36 -9.23 -6.75 5.25
C GLU A 36 -9.67 -5.68 4.25
N ARG A 37 -10.60 -4.80 4.64
CA ARG A 37 -11.02 -3.65 3.82
C ARG A 37 -9.88 -2.68 3.55
N LEU A 38 -9.06 -2.40 4.56
CA LEU A 38 -7.88 -1.56 4.40
C LEU A 38 -6.92 -2.16 3.36
N ARG A 39 -6.69 -3.48 3.41
CA ARG A 39 -5.86 -4.20 2.44
C ARG A 39 -6.47 -4.17 1.03
N GLU A 40 -7.78 -4.27 0.89
CA GLU A 40 -8.48 -4.14 -0.39
C GLU A 40 -8.39 -2.71 -0.97
N ASN A 41 -8.38 -1.69 -0.11
CA ASN A 41 -8.32 -0.29 -0.51
C ASN A 41 -6.89 0.22 -0.70
N HIS A 42 -5.89 -0.42 -0.08
CA HIS A 42 -4.47 -0.05 -0.19
C HIS A 42 -3.99 0.20 -1.63
N PRO A 43 -4.19 -0.71 -2.63
CA PRO A 43 -3.75 -0.45 -4.01
C PRO A 43 -4.52 0.71 -4.68
N LYS A 44 -5.77 0.96 -4.27
CA LYS A 44 -6.56 2.10 -4.77
C LYS A 44 -6.00 3.42 -4.22
N ILE A 45 -5.60 3.41 -2.95
CA ILE A 45 -5.01 4.56 -2.28
C ILE A 45 -3.67 4.91 -2.92
N GLU A 46 -2.81 3.92 -3.15
CA GLU A 46 -1.55 4.13 -3.87
C GLU A 46 -1.79 4.77 -5.24
N ALA A 47 -2.74 4.24 -6.02
CA ALA A 47 -3.05 4.82 -7.34
C ALA A 47 -3.50 6.29 -7.27
N VAL A 48 -4.31 6.67 -6.28
CA VAL A 48 -4.78 8.06 -6.11
C VAL A 48 -3.66 8.97 -5.59
N VAL A 49 -2.85 8.50 -4.64
CA VAL A 49 -1.71 9.24 -4.08
C VAL A 49 -0.64 9.48 -5.16
N ASP A 50 -0.31 8.46 -5.95
CA ASP A 50 0.65 8.57 -7.05
C ASP A 50 0.15 9.56 -8.10
N TYR A 51 -1.14 9.47 -8.45
CA TYR A 51 -1.77 10.40 -9.36
C TYR A 51 -1.69 11.84 -8.84
N ALA A 52 -2.09 12.09 -7.59
CA ALA A 52 -2.03 13.41 -6.96
C ALA A 52 -0.60 13.97 -6.88
N SER A 53 0.39 13.10 -6.65
CA SER A 53 1.81 13.47 -6.59
C SER A 53 2.40 13.79 -7.97
N SER A 54 1.87 13.16 -9.03
CA SER A 54 2.32 13.38 -10.41
C SER A 54 1.77 14.65 -11.06
N GLN A 55 0.73 15.26 -10.48
CA GLN A 55 0.02 16.41 -11.03
C GLN A 55 -0.16 17.48 -9.94
N GLU A 56 0.89 18.25 -9.62
CA GLU A 56 0.89 19.22 -8.49
C GLU A 56 -0.30 20.20 -8.50
N GLN A 57 -0.81 20.56 -9.69
CA GLN A 57 -1.96 21.46 -9.81
C GLN A 57 -3.29 20.83 -9.41
N ILE A 58 -3.41 19.50 -9.34
CA ILE A 58 -4.70 18.85 -9.07
C ILE A 58 -5.12 18.98 -7.61
N THR A 59 -4.15 18.95 -6.70
CA THR A 59 -4.39 19.19 -5.28
C THR A 59 -4.79 20.64 -5.01
N GLU A 60 -4.35 21.59 -5.85
CA GLU A 60 -4.78 22.99 -5.77
C GLU A 60 -6.20 23.18 -6.33
N LYS A 61 -6.55 22.46 -7.40
CA LYS A 61 -7.87 22.55 -8.05
C LYS A 61 -8.96 21.77 -7.31
N ASN A 62 -8.59 20.72 -6.56
CA ASN A 62 -9.53 19.84 -5.87
C ASN A 62 -9.26 19.85 -4.36
N SER A 63 -9.88 20.81 -3.66
CA SER A 63 -9.78 20.93 -2.20
C SER A 63 -10.21 19.63 -1.49
N SER A 64 -11.24 18.94 -1.99
CA SER A 64 -11.72 17.70 -1.36
C SER A 64 -10.69 16.58 -1.42
N LEU A 65 -9.95 16.47 -2.52
CA LEU A 65 -8.86 15.52 -2.67
C LEU A 65 -7.71 15.86 -1.71
N ASN A 66 -7.34 17.14 -1.64
CA ASN A 66 -6.29 17.60 -0.75
C ASN A 66 -6.64 17.34 0.73
N ASP A 67 -7.88 17.66 1.14
CA ASP A 67 -8.37 17.41 2.49
C ASP A 67 -8.35 15.91 2.83
N TRP A 68 -8.75 15.05 1.88
CA TRP A 68 -8.68 13.62 2.05
C TRP A 68 -7.24 13.10 2.19
N LEU A 69 -6.29 13.63 1.40
CA LEU A 69 -4.87 13.27 1.52
C LEU A 69 -4.28 13.66 2.88
N TRP A 70 -4.69 14.80 3.44
CA TRP A 70 -4.31 15.19 4.79
C TRP A 70 -4.90 14.25 5.85
N GLN A 71 -6.19 13.93 5.76
CA GLN A 71 -6.82 12.97 6.68
C GLN A 71 -6.18 11.59 6.60
N LEU A 72 -5.76 11.17 5.40
CA LEU A 72 -5.09 9.90 5.17
C LEU A 72 -3.74 9.88 5.88
N ARG A 73 -2.93 10.92 5.69
CA ARG A 73 -1.65 11.08 6.35
C ARG A 73 -1.80 11.08 7.87
N ASP A 74 -2.71 11.89 8.40
CA ASP A 74 -2.95 11.97 9.85
C ASP A 74 -3.35 10.61 10.45
N ALA A 75 -4.17 9.83 9.73
CA ALA A 75 -4.56 8.49 10.17
C ALA A 75 -3.41 7.48 10.12
N ILE A 76 -2.51 7.59 9.13
CA ILE A 76 -1.31 6.75 9.03
C ILE A 76 -0.33 7.09 10.15
N ASP A 77 -0.05 8.37 10.36
CA ASP A 77 0.89 8.83 11.38
C ASP A 77 0.42 8.39 12.79
N GLU A 78 -0.88 8.55 13.08
CA GLU A 78 -1.46 8.08 14.36
C GLU A 78 -1.41 6.55 14.51
N ALA A 79 -1.60 5.80 13.42
CA ALA A 79 -1.51 4.34 13.44
C ALA A 79 -0.06 3.85 13.63
N ASP A 80 0.92 4.50 13.01
CA ASP A 80 2.35 4.17 13.18
C ASP A 80 2.82 4.48 14.61
N ASP A 81 2.40 5.61 15.18
CA ASP A 81 2.68 5.97 16.58
C ASP A 81 2.19 4.90 17.58
N VAL A 82 0.95 4.43 17.41
CA VAL A 82 0.38 3.37 18.26
C VAL A 82 1.10 2.04 18.05
N LEU A 83 1.55 1.75 16.84
CA LEU A 83 2.33 0.56 16.53
C LEU A 83 3.69 0.56 17.22
N ASP A 84 4.39 1.69 17.21
CA ASP A 84 5.67 1.85 17.88
C ASP A 84 5.53 1.67 19.40
N ASP A 85 4.46 2.22 20.01
CA ASP A 85 4.10 1.98 21.41
C ASP A 85 3.93 0.47 21.72
N LEU A 86 3.25 -0.27 20.84
CA LEU A 86 3.03 -1.71 20.99
C LEU A 86 4.33 -2.50 20.88
N GLN A 87 5.18 -2.16 19.91
CA GLN A 87 6.48 -2.79 19.73
C GLN A 87 7.39 -2.56 20.94
N TYR A 88 7.47 -1.31 21.42
CA TYR A 88 8.20 -0.97 22.64
C TYR A 88 7.73 -1.82 23.84
N MET A 89 6.42 -1.98 24.01
CA MET A 89 5.85 -2.77 25.10
C MET A 89 6.12 -4.27 24.96
N LYS A 90 6.11 -4.82 23.73
CA LYS A 90 6.50 -6.22 23.46
C LYS A 90 7.95 -6.46 23.88
N LEU A 91 8.86 -5.56 23.50
CA LEU A 91 10.28 -5.61 23.89
C LEU A 91 10.46 -5.49 25.41
N LYS A 92 9.80 -4.52 26.06
CA LYS A 92 9.83 -4.33 27.52
C LYS A 92 9.34 -5.58 28.27
N LYS A 93 8.27 -6.22 27.79
CA LYS A 93 7.76 -7.49 28.35
C LYS A 93 8.80 -8.62 28.21
N GLN A 94 9.46 -8.76 27.06
CA GLN A 94 10.53 -9.75 26.86
C GLN A 94 11.72 -9.53 27.81
N LEU A 95 12.20 -8.30 27.93
CA LEU A 95 13.28 -7.95 28.88
C LEU A 95 12.91 -8.26 30.33
N SER A 96 11.66 -7.99 30.74
CA SER A 96 11.18 -8.30 32.09
C SER A 96 11.08 -9.80 32.38
N LYS A 97 10.79 -10.62 31.35
CA LYS A 97 10.77 -12.09 31.46
C LYS A 97 12.19 -12.64 31.61
N ASN A 98 13.15 -12.12 30.85
CA ASN A 98 14.56 -12.51 30.93
C ASN A 98 15.18 -12.18 32.30
N LYS A 99 14.81 -11.04 32.91
CA LYS A 99 15.21 -10.72 34.31
C LYS A 99 14.58 -11.66 35.36
N LYS A 100 13.36 -12.15 35.13
CA LYS A 100 12.64 -13.07 36.05
C LYS A 100 13.07 -14.52 35.93
N GLN A 101 13.72 -14.92 34.83
CA GLN A 101 14.31 -16.26 34.70
C GLN A 101 15.53 -16.49 35.61
N ARG A 102 16.09 -15.44 36.23
CA ARG A 102 17.20 -15.55 37.21
C ARG A 102 16.75 -15.82 38.65
N LYS A 103 15.45 -16.06 38.91
CA LYS A 103 14.94 -16.36 40.26
C LYS A 103 13.90 -17.47 40.21
N VAL A 104 14.37 -18.71 40.13
CA VAL A 104 13.55 -19.92 40.27
C VAL A 104 13.29 -20.17 41.75
N ARG A 105 12.03 -20.13 42.19
CA ARG A 105 11.54 -20.99 43.27
C ARG A 105 10.00 -21.04 43.32
N SER A 106 9.50 -22.26 43.48
CA SER A 106 8.14 -22.68 43.87
C SER A 106 7.08 -22.85 42.77
N ILE A 107 7.13 -24.00 42.10
CA ILE A 107 6.25 -24.43 41.00
C ILE A 107 4.81 -24.77 41.44
N MET A 108 4.50 -24.86 42.74
CA MET A 108 3.20 -25.40 43.19
C MET A 108 2.05 -24.37 43.33
N LYS A 109 2.28 -23.06 43.14
CA LYS A 109 1.22 -22.01 43.13
C LYS A 109 0.82 -21.54 41.72
N PHE A 110 1.29 -22.20 40.66
CA PHE A 110 1.25 -21.66 39.29
C PHE A 110 -0.02 -21.96 38.49
N ILE A 111 -0.73 -23.05 38.78
CA ILE A 111 -1.87 -23.48 37.95
C ILE A 111 -3.07 -22.54 38.15
N ASN A 112 -3.42 -22.19 39.39
CA ASN A 112 -4.49 -21.22 39.67
C ASN A 112 -4.14 -19.79 39.21
N LYS A 113 -2.86 -19.40 39.24
CA LYS A 113 -2.40 -18.08 38.72
C LYS A 113 -2.42 -17.98 37.20
N ARG A 114 -2.26 -19.08 36.46
CA ARG A 114 -2.31 -19.07 34.99
C ARG A 114 -3.73 -18.85 34.50
N VAL A 115 -4.69 -19.61 35.03
CA VAL A 115 -6.11 -19.47 34.68
C VAL A 115 -6.64 -18.11 35.14
N PHE A 116 -6.34 -17.68 36.36
CA PHE A 116 -6.73 -16.35 36.85
C PHE A 116 -6.05 -15.20 36.09
N LYS A 117 -4.84 -15.39 35.54
CA LYS A 117 -4.22 -14.42 34.61
C LYS A 117 -4.86 -14.43 33.24
N ILE A 118 -5.29 -15.57 32.71
CA ILE A 118 -5.97 -15.64 31.42
C ILE A 118 -7.34 -14.98 31.55
N VAL A 119 -8.09 -15.27 32.61
CA VAL A 119 -9.38 -14.65 32.93
C VAL A 119 -9.22 -13.15 33.23
N ASN A 120 -8.24 -12.73 34.02
CA ASN A 120 -8.01 -11.29 34.26
C ASN A 120 -7.38 -10.54 33.08
N ARG A 121 -6.64 -11.22 32.17
CA ARG A 121 -6.23 -10.63 30.88
C ARG A 121 -7.40 -10.56 29.91
N ALA A 122 -8.33 -11.51 29.97
CA ALA A 122 -9.58 -11.45 29.23
C ALA A 122 -10.47 -10.33 29.76
N LEU A 123 -10.43 -9.98 31.05
CA LEU A 123 -11.26 -8.93 31.65
C LEU A 123 -10.63 -7.53 31.63
N LYS A 124 -9.30 -7.41 31.67
CA LYS A 124 -8.61 -6.12 31.48
C LYS A 124 -8.31 -5.89 30.00
N ILE A 125 -9.15 -5.10 29.34
CA ILE A 125 -8.84 -4.53 28.02
C ILE A 125 -7.44 -3.89 28.13
N ASP A 126 -6.45 -4.39 27.39
CA ASP A 126 -5.15 -3.72 27.31
C ASP A 126 -5.44 -2.35 26.67
N PRO A 127 -5.19 -1.23 27.37
CA PRO A 127 -5.51 0.09 26.86
C PRO A 127 -4.85 0.38 25.50
N ASN A 128 -3.72 -0.28 25.20
CA ASN A 128 -3.06 -0.17 23.91
C ASN A 128 -3.78 -0.93 22.80
N LEU A 129 -4.45 -2.05 23.12
CA LEU A 129 -5.27 -2.77 22.14
C LEU A 129 -6.51 -1.96 21.74
N LYS A 130 -7.10 -1.24 22.71
CA LYS A 130 -8.21 -0.33 22.42
C LYS A 130 -7.76 0.83 21.53
N ARG A 131 -6.61 1.45 21.83
CA ARG A 131 -6.00 2.48 20.97
C ARG A 131 -5.72 1.95 19.57
N LEU A 132 -5.18 0.73 19.45
CA LEU A 132 -4.92 0.08 18.16
C LEU A 132 -6.20 -0.11 17.33
N GLU A 133 -7.27 -0.58 17.97
CA GLU A 133 -8.56 -0.72 17.31
C GLU A 133 -9.09 0.64 16.82
N GLU A 134 -9.02 1.67 17.65
CA GLU A 134 -9.49 3.02 17.31
C GLU A 134 -8.74 3.60 16.10
N VAL A 135 -7.41 3.49 16.05
CA VAL A 135 -6.62 3.98 14.92
C VAL A 135 -6.83 3.17 13.64
N VAL A 136 -7.00 1.84 13.75
CA VAL A 136 -7.32 0.99 12.59
C VAL A 136 -8.70 1.32 12.04
N GLN A 137 -9.70 1.53 12.90
CA GLN A 137 -11.03 1.96 12.48
C GLN A 137 -11.01 3.35 11.83
N LYS A 138 -10.23 4.29 12.37
CA LYS A 138 -10.04 5.61 11.77
C LYS A 138 -9.41 5.48 10.38
N LEU A 139 -8.36 4.69 10.26
CA LEU A 139 -7.67 4.47 8.99
C LEU A 139 -8.57 3.77 7.95
N ASP A 140 -9.35 2.77 8.34
CA ASP A 140 -10.36 2.11 7.46
C ASP A 140 -11.39 3.12 6.94
N ARG A 141 -11.93 3.98 7.83
CA ARG A 141 -12.91 5.01 7.46
C ARG A 141 -12.35 6.00 6.44
N VAL A 142 -11.14 6.51 6.65
CA VAL A 142 -10.49 7.42 5.71
C VAL A 142 -10.18 6.70 4.40
N SER A 143 -9.72 5.46 4.48
CA SER A 143 -9.41 4.61 3.32
C SER A 143 -10.62 4.33 2.44
N ALA A 144 -11.82 4.18 3.03
CA ALA A 144 -13.06 4.01 2.27
C ALA A 144 -13.38 5.23 1.38
N GLY A 145 -12.93 6.42 1.77
CA GLY A 145 -13.07 7.67 0.99
C GLY A 145 -12.33 7.65 -0.37
N VAL A 146 -11.37 6.73 -0.56
CA VAL A 146 -10.62 6.61 -1.82
C VAL A 146 -11.53 6.39 -3.04
N ALA A 147 -12.67 5.72 -2.85
CA ALA A 147 -13.62 5.43 -3.92
C ALA A 147 -14.11 6.68 -4.64
N THR A 148 -14.23 7.80 -3.91
CA THR A 148 -14.65 9.10 -4.42
C THR A 148 -13.67 9.66 -5.44
N PHE A 149 -12.37 9.34 -5.33
CA PHE A 149 -11.31 9.95 -6.15
C PHE A 149 -10.79 9.04 -7.27
N LEU A 150 -11.24 7.79 -7.34
CA LEU A 150 -10.82 6.83 -8.37
C LEU A 150 -11.15 7.26 -9.79
N HIS A 151 -12.20 8.07 -9.98
CA HIS A 151 -12.55 8.60 -11.30
C HIS A 151 -11.44 9.49 -11.85
N LEU A 152 -10.83 10.34 -11.01
CA LEU A 152 -9.75 11.24 -11.41
C LEU A 152 -8.56 10.48 -12.04
N VAL A 153 -8.22 9.33 -11.47
CA VAL A 153 -7.14 8.47 -11.99
C VAL A 153 -7.52 7.83 -13.33
N LYS A 154 -8.79 7.46 -13.50
CA LYS A 154 -9.30 6.86 -14.75
C LYS A 154 -9.40 7.88 -15.86
N ASP A 155 -9.94 9.05 -15.56
CA ASP A 155 -10.14 10.16 -16.50
C ASP A 155 -8.77 10.59 -17.06
N ALA A 156 -7.77 10.76 -16.21
CA ALA A 156 -6.41 11.09 -16.65
C ALA A 156 -5.77 10.02 -17.54
N LYS A 157 -6.04 8.73 -17.28
CA LYS A 157 -5.56 7.65 -18.15
C LYS A 157 -6.25 7.67 -19.52
N GLN A 158 -7.55 7.99 -19.55
CA GLN A 158 -8.27 8.17 -20.82
C GLN A 158 -7.76 9.38 -21.59
N GLU A 159 -7.63 10.54 -20.95
CA GLU A 159 -7.09 11.75 -21.58
C GLU A 159 -5.70 11.50 -22.17
N HIS A 160 -4.82 10.82 -21.44
CA HIS A 160 -3.49 10.47 -21.96
C HIS A 160 -3.59 9.51 -23.15
N GLN A 161 -4.50 8.54 -23.15
CA GLN A 161 -4.71 7.65 -24.29
C GLN A 161 -5.28 8.38 -25.52
N GLU A 162 -6.21 9.30 -25.32
CA GLU A 162 -6.79 10.13 -26.37
C GLU A 162 -5.74 11.07 -26.96
N GLN A 163 -4.93 11.72 -26.13
CA GLN A 163 -3.80 12.54 -26.59
C GLN A 163 -2.78 11.71 -27.39
N GLN A 164 -2.45 10.50 -26.95
CA GLN A 164 -1.57 9.60 -27.72
C GLN A 164 -2.19 9.20 -29.07
N LEU A 165 -3.51 8.96 -29.10
CA LEU A 165 -4.24 8.65 -30.33
C LEU A 165 -4.32 9.85 -31.28
N GLU A 166 -4.53 11.06 -30.75
CA GLU A 166 -4.49 12.29 -31.52
C GLU A 166 -3.10 12.55 -32.07
N LEU A 167 -2.03 12.39 -31.27
CA LEU A 167 -0.65 12.48 -31.75
C LEU A 167 -0.35 11.45 -32.84
N TYR A 168 -0.88 10.22 -32.71
CA TYR A 168 -0.77 9.20 -33.73
C TYR A 168 -1.50 9.58 -35.02
N ARG A 169 -2.71 10.13 -34.92
CA ARG A 169 -3.52 10.58 -36.09
C ARG A 169 -2.96 11.84 -36.75
N ALA A 170 -2.43 12.77 -35.97
CA ALA A 170 -1.83 14.02 -36.44
C ALA A 170 -0.43 13.80 -37.05
N ARG A 171 0.17 12.63 -36.84
CA ARG A 171 1.44 12.27 -37.44
C ARG A 171 1.28 12.06 -38.94
N GLU A 172 1.87 12.95 -39.72
CA GLU A 172 1.94 12.82 -41.19
C GLU A 172 2.86 11.68 -41.65
N THR A 173 3.65 11.10 -40.74
CA THR A 173 4.49 9.92 -40.99
C THR A 173 3.99 8.73 -40.17
N GLY A 174 3.36 7.77 -40.85
CA GLY A 174 2.86 6.50 -40.31
C GLY A 174 3.19 5.34 -41.24
N SER A 175 2.74 4.11 -40.91
CA SER A 175 2.93 2.93 -41.77
C SER A 175 2.49 3.23 -43.20
N LEU A 176 3.46 3.15 -44.11
CA LEU A 176 3.40 3.68 -45.47
C LEU A 176 2.15 3.23 -46.24
N PRO A 177 1.53 4.09 -47.08
CA PRO A 177 0.80 3.61 -48.24
C PRO A 177 1.77 2.88 -49.18
N LYS A 178 1.27 2.01 -50.07
CA LYS A 178 2.03 1.44 -51.20
C LYS A 178 2.48 2.57 -52.14
N ASN A 179 3.50 3.31 -51.75
CA ASN A 179 4.15 4.30 -52.60
C ASN A 179 5.28 3.60 -53.33
N ASP A 180 5.34 3.75 -54.66
CA ASP A 180 6.48 3.31 -55.45
C ASP A 180 7.69 4.18 -55.08
N LEU A 181 8.58 3.62 -54.25
CA LEU A 181 9.83 4.25 -53.86
C LEU A 181 10.82 4.15 -55.02
N ILE A 182 10.94 5.22 -55.82
CA ILE A 182 11.88 5.28 -56.94
C ILE A 182 13.30 5.59 -56.42
N GLY A 183 14.30 4.84 -56.89
CA GLY A 183 15.72 5.14 -56.68
C GLY A 183 16.37 4.59 -55.40
N ARG A 184 15.65 3.83 -54.56
CA ARG A 184 16.18 3.23 -53.32
C ARG A 184 16.35 1.70 -53.36
N GLY A 185 16.55 1.13 -54.55
CA GLY A 185 16.64 -0.33 -54.72
C GLY A 185 17.83 -0.94 -53.99
N LYS A 186 19.00 -0.28 -54.07
CA LYS A 186 20.25 -0.77 -53.46
C LYS A 186 20.19 -0.76 -51.94
N GLU A 187 19.63 0.29 -51.34
CA GLU A 187 19.46 0.41 -49.90
C GLU A 187 18.43 -0.59 -49.38
N LYS A 188 17.39 -0.89 -50.16
CA LYS A 188 16.41 -1.92 -49.82
C LYS A 188 17.07 -3.30 -49.76
N GLU A 189 17.83 -3.67 -50.79
CA GLU A 189 18.54 -4.96 -50.84
C GLU A 189 19.53 -5.11 -49.67
N PHE A 190 20.28 -4.05 -49.35
CA PHE A 190 21.19 -4.02 -48.21
C PHE A 190 20.45 -4.24 -46.87
N ILE A 191 19.30 -3.57 -46.67
CA ILE A 191 18.50 -3.73 -45.45
C ILE A 191 17.91 -5.14 -45.36
N ASP A 192 17.43 -5.70 -46.47
CA ASP A 192 16.90 -7.08 -46.51
C ASP A 192 17.99 -8.10 -46.13
N GLU A 193 19.23 -7.90 -46.59
CA GLU A 193 20.38 -8.73 -46.23
C GLU A 193 20.73 -8.61 -44.74
N VAL A 194 20.78 -7.39 -44.20
CA VAL A 194 21.04 -7.15 -42.76
C VAL A 194 19.94 -7.75 -41.88
N MET A 195 18.67 -7.68 -42.31
CA MET A 195 17.54 -8.28 -41.60
C MET A 195 17.62 -9.81 -41.59
N LEU A 196 17.99 -10.43 -42.71
CA LEU A 196 18.17 -11.88 -42.80
C LEU A 196 19.30 -12.40 -41.90
N VAL A 197 20.43 -11.69 -41.88
CA VAL A 197 21.58 -12.06 -41.03
C VAL A 197 21.23 -11.95 -39.55
N SER A 198 20.53 -10.88 -39.14
CA SER A 198 20.16 -10.68 -37.73
C SER A 198 19.10 -11.69 -37.24
N ALA A 199 18.17 -12.12 -38.10
CA ALA A 199 17.19 -13.16 -37.77
C ALA A 199 17.84 -14.53 -37.55
N LEU A 200 18.89 -14.85 -38.31
CA LEU A 200 19.63 -16.12 -38.18
C LEU A 200 20.53 -16.15 -36.93
N GLN A 201 21.06 -15.00 -36.50
CA GLN A 201 21.85 -14.90 -35.27
C GLN A 201 21.04 -15.10 -33.98
N HIS A 202 19.72 -14.92 -34.02
CA HIS A 202 18.84 -15.14 -32.87
C HIS A 202 18.32 -16.58 -32.71
N GLN A 203 18.70 -17.50 -33.61
CA GLN A 203 18.31 -18.93 -33.58
C GLN A 203 19.45 -19.90 -33.21
N LEU A 204 20.61 -19.39 -32.78
CA LEU A 204 21.73 -20.13 -32.20
C LEU A 204 21.93 -19.76 -30.73
#